data_AF-A0A7Y0S338-F1
#
_entry.id   AF-A0A7Y0S338-F1
#
_cell.length_a   1.000
_cell.length_b   1.000
_cell.length_c   1.000
_cell.angle_alpha   90.00
_cell.angle_beta   90.00
_cell.angle_gamma   90.00
#
_symmetry.space_group_name_H-M   'P 1'
#
loop_
_entity.id
_entity.type
_entity.pdbx_description
1 polymer ?
#
loop_
_entity_poly.entity_id
_entity_poly.type
_entity_poly.pdbx_seq_one_letter_code
_entity_poly.pdbx_strand_id
1 'polypeptide(L)'
;PQLATISAVMDDKNRLINYICVFEDISVRKAHEEKLQRMAFYDPLTNLPNRTHLLSLLEQHIETGHKSQQTFATLFLDIDHFKHINDSMGHFCGDQLLSKLAIRLQDVLHLNAHVARIGGDEFVIILPDIHSDVALLETVGDILSVFQQP
;
A
#
# COMPACT_ATOMS: atom_id res chain seq x y z
N PRO A 1 -7.75 -15.35 15.99
CA PRO A 1 -6.46 -15.35 16.74
C PRO A 1 -6.76 -15.36 18.24
N GLN A 2 -5.89 -15.96 19.06
CA GLN A 2 -6.13 -16.06 20.50
C GLN A 2 -4.91 -15.56 21.26
N LEU A 3 -5.15 -14.78 22.32
CA LEU A 3 -4.13 -14.41 23.29
C LEU A 3 -4.24 -15.37 24.47
N ALA A 4 -3.13 -16.01 24.84
CA ALA A 4 -3.09 -16.90 25.98
C ALA A 4 -2.19 -16.31 27.07
N THR A 5 -2.67 -16.26 28.31
CA THR A 5 -1.85 -15.97 29.49
C THR A 5 -1.81 -17.22 30.36
N ILE A 6 -0.60 -17.66 30.68
CA ILE A 6 -0.35 -18.86 31.50
C ILE A 6 0.30 -18.41 32.80
N SER A 7 -0.33 -18.72 33.92
CA SER A 7 0.16 -18.39 35.26
C SER A 7 0.35 -19.66 36.08
N ALA A 8 1.51 -19.80 36.73
CA ALA A 8 1.76 -20.87 37.68
C ALA A 8 1.10 -20.57 39.03
N VAL A 9 0.46 -21.57 39.61
CA VAL A 9 -0.06 -21.54 40.97
C VAL A 9 0.90 -22.31 41.87
N MET A 10 1.44 -21.66 42.89
CA MET A 10 2.37 -22.27 43.84
C MET A 10 1.77 -22.32 45.25
N ASP A 11 2.21 -23.28 46.06
CA ASP A 11 1.87 -23.34 47.49
C ASP A 11 2.71 -22.36 48.32
N ASP A 12 2.42 -22.25 49.62
CA ASP A 12 3.15 -21.38 50.57
C ASP A 12 4.64 -21.76 50.72
N LYS A 13 5.06 -22.92 50.19
CA LYS A 13 6.44 -23.40 50.16
C LYS A 13 7.06 -23.24 48.76
N ASN A 14 6.42 -22.45 47.89
CA ASN A 14 6.87 -22.16 46.53
C ASN A 14 6.97 -23.39 45.63
N ARG A 15 6.17 -24.43 45.90
CA ARG A 15 6.08 -25.64 45.09
C ARG A 15 4.93 -25.49 44.11
N LEU A 16 5.21 -25.80 42.84
CA LEU A 16 4.21 -25.78 41.77
C LEU A 16 3.06 -26.73 42.10
N ILE A 17 1.84 -26.20 42.15
CA ILE A 17 0.60 -26.98 42.30
C ILE A 17 -0.02 -27.22 40.93
N ASN A 18 -0.25 -26.16 40.15
CA ASN A 18 -0.98 -26.19 38.88
C ASN A 18 -0.58 -25.02 37.96
N TYR A 19 -1.02 -25.08 36.70
CA TYR A 19 -1.04 -23.95 35.79
C TYR A 19 -2.48 -23.53 35.49
N ILE A 20 -2.72 -22.22 35.41
CA ILE A 20 -3.97 -21.65 34.92
C ILE A 20 -3.67 -21.00 33.57
N CYS A 21 -4.44 -21.39 32.54
CA CYS A 21 -4.39 -20.79 31.22
C CYS A 21 -5.70 -20.02 30.98
N VAL A 22 -5.60 -18.74 30.65
CA VAL A 22 -6.72 -17.92 30.19
C VAL A 22 -6.54 -17.63 28.71
N PHE A 23 -7.56 -17.93 27.91
CA PHE A 23 -7.59 -17.64 26.48
C PHE A 23 -8.60 -16.53 26.20
N GLU A 24 -8.14 -15.48 25.53
CA GLU A 24 -8.98 -14.40 25.01
C GLU A 24 -9.06 -14.52 23.49
N ASP A 25 -10.28 -14.58 22.95
CA ASP A 25 -10.48 -14.40 21.52
C ASP A 25 -10.28 -12.92 21.16
N ILE A 26 -9.20 -12.64 20.43
CA ILE A 26 -8.82 -11.29 20.02
C ILE A 26 -9.18 -11.01 18.56
N SER A 27 -9.99 -11.85 17.92
CA SER A 27 -10.30 -11.75 16.49
C SER A 27 -10.93 -10.39 16.13
N VAL A 28 -11.89 -9.91 16.93
CA VAL A 28 -12.55 -8.61 16.70
C VAL A 28 -11.56 -7.45 16.88
N ARG A 29 -10.72 -7.50 17.93
CA ARG A 29 -9.70 -6.46 18.18
C ARG A 29 -8.71 -6.37 17.02
N LYS A 30 -8.22 -7.51 16.53
CA LYS A 30 -7.29 -7.58 15.40
C LYS A 30 -7.92 -7.08 14.10
N ALA A 31 -9.17 -7.42 13.82
CA ALA A 31 -9.87 -6.90 12.65
C ALA A 31 -10.04 -5.38 12.68
N HIS A 32 -10.30 -4.80 13.86
CA HIS A 32 -10.36 -3.36 14.03
C HIS A 32 -8.99 -2.68 13.87
N GLU A 33 -7.92 -3.24 14.45
CA GLU A 33 -6.55 -2.76 14.26
C GLU A 33 -6.16 -2.75 12.77
N GLU A 34 -6.40 -3.85 12.05
CA GLU A 34 -6.11 -3.95 10.62
C GLU A 34 -6.92 -2.95 9.79
N LYS A 35 -8.19 -2.72 10.14
CA LYS A 35 -9.03 -1.74 9.47
C LYS A 35 -8.50 -0.33 9.69
N LEU A 36 -8.11 0.01 10.91
CA LEU A 36 -7.52 1.31 11.23
C LEU A 36 -6.20 1.53 10.49
N GLN A 37 -5.33 0.50 10.45
CA GLN A 37 -4.10 0.56 9.66
C GLN A 37 -4.38 0.76 8.18
N ARG A 38 -5.34 0.00 7.61
CA ARG A 38 -5.72 0.19 6.20
C ARG A 38 -6.20 1.60 5.93
N MET A 39 -7.09 2.16 6.77
CA MET A 39 -7.58 3.53 6.62
C MET A 39 -6.47 4.59 6.78
N ALA A 40 -5.44 4.31 7.57
CA ALA A 40 -4.33 5.24 7.77
C ALA A 40 -3.35 5.30 6.58
N PHE A 41 -3.16 4.17 5.87
CA PHE A 41 -2.09 4.02 4.88
C PHE A 41 -2.55 3.70 3.45
N TYR A 42 -3.84 3.45 3.23
CA TYR A 42 -4.36 3.07 1.91
C TYR A 42 -5.56 3.94 1.51
N ASP A 43 -5.65 4.21 0.21
CA ASP A 43 -6.80 4.86 -0.41
C ASP A 43 -8.00 3.90 -0.40
N PRO A 44 -9.18 4.29 0.12
CA PRO A 44 -10.31 3.39 0.25
C PRO A 44 -10.96 3.00 -1.07
N LEU A 45 -10.73 3.74 -2.16
CA LEU A 45 -11.30 3.44 -3.46
C LEU A 45 -10.43 2.45 -4.24
N THR A 46 -9.13 2.74 -4.36
CA THR A 46 -8.22 1.93 -5.19
C THR A 46 -7.46 0.88 -4.40
N ASN A 47 -7.48 0.95 -3.06
CA ASN A 47 -6.66 0.12 -2.16
C ASN A 47 -5.15 0.25 -2.41
N LEU A 48 -4.72 1.30 -3.11
CA LEU A 48 -3.31 1.67 -3.24
C LEU A 48 -2.82 2.40 -1.98
N PRO A 49 -1.51 2.39 -1.69
CA PRO A 49 -0.89 3.35 -0.79
C PRO A 49 -1.45 4.77 -0.97
N ASN A 50 -1.82 5.40 0.14
CA ASN A 50 -2.22 6.80 0.15
C ASN A 50 -0.99 7.71 0.27
N ARG A 51 -1.22 9.04 0.32
CA ARG A 51 -0.16 10.03 0.49
C ARG A 51 0.74 9.78 1.72
N THR A 52 0.17 9.37 2.85
CA THR A 52 0.93 9.11 4.09
C THR A 52 1.89 7.94 3.89
N HIS A 53 1.41 6.86 3.28
CA HIS A 53 2.23 5.68 3.02
C HIS A 53 3.29 5.96 1.94
N LEU A 54 2.94 6.68 0.87
CA LEU A 54 3.88 7.10 -0.16
C LEU A 54 5.07 7.88 0.42
N LEU A 55 4.82 8.84 1.31
CA LEU A 55 5.88 9.62 1.93
C LEU A 55 6.83 8.74 2.76
N SER A 56 6.28 7.78 3.50
CA SER A 56 7.08 6.80 4.25
C SER A 56 7.94 5.94 3.31
N LEU A 57 7.41 5.50 2.17
CA LEU A 57 8.17 4.75 1.17
C LEU A 57 9.29 5.60 0.54
N LEU A 58 9.01 6.86 0.21
CA LEU A 58 10.01 7.79 -0.32
C LEU A 58 11.15 8.03 0.68
N GLU A 59 10.83 8.25 1.96
CA GLU A 59 11.83 8.37 3.03
C GLU A 59 12.74 7.13 3.09
N GLN A 60 12.16 5.93 3.03
CA GLN A 60 12.91 4.67 3.01
C GLN A 60 13.84 4.57 1.79
N HIS A 61 13.37 4.93 0.59
CA HIS A 61 14.19 4.89 -0.62
C HIS A 61 15.30 5.94 -0.61
N ILE A 62 15.04 7.15 -0.10
CA ILE A 62 16.05 8.19 0.08
C ILE A 62 17.15 7.71 1.04
N GLU A 63 16.78 7.18 2.20
CA GLU A 63 17.74 6.62 3.16
C GLU A 63 18.56 5.47 2.57
N THR A 64 17.90 4.59 1.81
CA THR A 64 18.56 3.48 1.13
C THR A 64 19.57 3.99 0.11
N GLY A 65 19.17 4.92 -0.76
CA GLY A 65 20.04 5.53 -1.76
C GLY A 65 21.28 6.20 -1.16
N HIS A 66 21.14 6.84 0.01
CA HIS A 66 22.30 7.39 0.74
C HIS A 66 23.28 6.30 1.21
N LYS A 67 22.78 5.13 1.65
CA LYS A 67 23.60 4.04 2.21
C LYS A 67 24.22 3.14 1.13
N SER A 68 23.45 2.81 0.08
CA SER A 68 23.81 1.80 -0.93
C SER A 68 24.16 2.38 -2.31
N GLN A 69 24.09 3.71 -2.49
CA GLN A 69 24.22 4.37 -3.79
C GLN A 69 23.21 3.86 -4.83
N GLN A 70 22.08 3.32 -4.37
CA GLN A 70 20.97 2.94 -5.23
C GLN A 70 20.17 4.18 -5.66
N THR A 71 19.88 4.25 -6.96
CA THR A 71 19.03 5.26 -7.57
C THR A 71 17.61 4.71 -7.74
N PHE A 72 16.63 5.58 -7.55
CA PHE A 72 15.23 5.29 -7.82
C PHE A 72 14.63 6.46 -8.61
N ALA A 73 13.54 6.20 -9.32
CA ALA A 73 12.76 7.22 -10.00
C ALA A 73 11.39 7.38 -9.35
N THR A 74 10.88 8.60 -9.36
CA THR A 74 9.50 8.91 -8.98
C THR A 74 8.79 9.52 -10.17
N LEU A 75 7.62 8.97 -10.49
CA LEU A 75 6.78 9.42 -11.58
C LEU A 75 5.48 9.96 -11.01
N PHE A 76 5.05 11.11 -11.53
CA PHE A 76 3.76 11.68 -11.23
C PHE A 76 2.85 11.51 -12.44
N LEU A 77 1.62 11.06 -12.20
CA LEU A 77 0.65 10.78 -13.24
C LEU A 77 -0.69 11.43 -12.88
N ASP A 78 -1.23 12.19 -13.82
CA ASP A 78 -2.54 12.83 -13.75
C ASP A 78 -3.38 12.31 -14.92
N ILE A 79 -4.70 12.13 -14.71
CA ILE A 79 -5.58 11.60 -15.76
C ILE A 79 -6.19 12.77 -16.54
N ASP A 80 -5.78 12.89 -17.81
CA ASP A 80 -6.33 13.90 -18.70
C ASP A 80 -7.86 13.88 -18.74
N HIS A 81 -8.45 15.06 -18.54
CA HIS A 81 -9.90 15.29 -18.63
C HIS A 81 -10.75 14.44 -17.66
N PHE A 82 -10.21 13.94 -16.54
CA PHE A 82 -10.97 13.17 -15.56
C PHE A 82 -12.23 13.91 -15.07
N LYS A 83 -12.14 15.23 -14.88
CA LYS A 83 -13.29 16.07 -14.53
C LYS A 83 -14.42 15.97 -15.56
N HIS A 84 -14.11 15.95 -16.86
CA HIS A 84 -15.13 15.81 -17.91
C HIS A 84 -15.83 14.45 -17.84
N ILE A 85 -15.11 13.39 -17.47
CA ILE A 85 -15.69 12.05 -17.26
C ILE A 85 -16.69 12.10 -16.10
N ASN A 86 -16.31 12.70 -14.97
CA ASN A 86 -17.21 12.86 -13.83
C ASN A 86 -18.43 13.70 -14.17
N ASP A 87 -18.24 14.82 -14.87
CA ASP A 87 -19.32 15.75 -15.22
C ASP A 87 -20.29 15.12 -16.25
N SER A 88 -19.80 14.26 -17.15
CA SER A 88 -20.60 13.66 -18.23
C SER A 88 -21.22 12.31 -17.86
N MET A 89 -20.53 11.50 -17.05
CA MET A 89 -20.92 10.11 -16.74
C MET A 89 -21.13 9.86 -15.24
N GLY A 90 -20.94 10.88 -14.41
CA GLY A 90 -21.11 10.83 -12.96
C GLY A 90 -19.88 10.28 -12.23
N HIS A 91 -19.75 10.65 -10.95
CA HIS A 91 -18.63 10.24 -10.10
C HIS A 91 -18.46 8.72 -9.98
N PHE A 92 -19.55 7.95 -9.99
CA PHE A 92 -19.47 6.48 -9.96
C PHE A 92 -18.70 5.90 -11.15
N CYS A 93 -18.78 6.53 -12.33
CA CYS A 93 -18.03 6.12 -13.50
C CYS A 93 -16.55 6.47 -13.34
N GLY A 94 -16.24 7.68 -12.85
CA GLY A 94 -14.87 8.08 -12.50
C GLY A 94 -14.24 7.16 -11.46
N ASP A 95 -14.99 6.76 -10.43
CA ASP A 95 -14.52 5.86 -9.38
C ASP A 95 -14.15 4.49 -9.93
N GLN A 96 -14.96 3.95 -10.85
CA GLN A 96 -14.65 2.70 -11.55
C GLN A 96 -13.42 2.83 -12.45
N LEU A 97 -13.26 3.96 -13.12
CA LEU A 97 -12.08 4.23 -13.95
C LEU A 97 -10.81 4.25 -13.10
N LEU A 98 -10.82 4.96 -11.98
CA LEU A 98 -9.69 5.01 -11.04
C LEU A 98 -9.36 3.63 -10.47
N SER A 99 -10.38 2.85 -10.11
CA SER A 99 -10.21 1.48 -9.58
C SER A 99 -9.60 0.54 -10.62
N LYS A 100 -10.05 0.62 -11.88
CA LYS A 100 -9.49 -0.18 -12.98
C LYS A 100 -8.07 0.24 -13.32
N LEU A 101 -7.80 1.55 -13.36
CA LEU A 101 -6.47 2.08 -13.62
C LEU A 101 -5.48 1.60 -12.56
N ALA A 102 -5.86 1.65 -11.28
CA ALA A 102 -5.03 1.16 -10.19
C ALA A 102 -4.60 -0.31 -10.39
N ILE A 103 -5.56 -1.17 -10.74
CA ILE A 103 -5.28 -2.59 -11.02
C ILE A 103 -4.33 -2.74 -12.22
N ARG A 104 -4.61 -2.06 -13.33
CA ARG A 104 -3.78 -2.16 -14.54
C ARG A 104 -2.35 -1.65 -14.31
N LEU A 105 -2.18 -0.58 -13.53
CA LEU A 105 -0.86 -0.09 -13.15
C LEU A 105 -0.10 -1.13 -12.31
N GLN A 106 -0.76 -1.76 -11.34
CA GLN A 106 -0.15 -2.82 -10.53
C GLN A 106 0.24 -4.05 -11.36
N ASP A 107 -0.57 -4.43 -12.35
CA ASP A 107 -0.33 -5.60 -13.19
C ASP A 107 0.87 -5.43 -14.14
N VAL A 108 1.10 -4.21 -14.61
CA VAL A 108 2.18 -3.89 -15.56
C VAL A 108 3.51 -3.63 -14.85
N LEU A 109 3.46 -3.16 -13.61
CA LEU A 109 4.66 -2.82 -12.86
C LEU A 109 5.32 -4.05 -12.22
N HIS A 110 6.65 -4.06 -12.20
CA HIS A 110 7.43 -5.10 -11.54
C HIS A 110 7.14 -5.18 -10.02
N LEU A 111 7.41 -6.34 -9.41
CA LEU A 111 7.09 -6.65 -8.01
C LEU A 111 7.66 -5.63 -6.98
N ASN A 112 8.73 -4.93 -7.33
CA ASN A 112 9.38 -3.97 -6.44
C ASN A 112 8.89 -2.52 -6.63
N ALA A 113 8.15 -2.23 -7.71
CA ALA A 113 7.61 -0.90 -7.92
C ALA A 113 6.43 -0.64 -6.97
N HIS A 114 6.26 0.63 -6.60
CA HIS A 114 5.17 1.07 -5.75
C HIS A 114 4.26 2.02 -6.51
N VAL A 115 2.94 1.84 -6.41
CA VAL A 115 1.94 2.78 -6.93
C VAL A 115 1.16 3.32 -5.76
N ALA A 116 0.98 4.63 -5.71
CA ALA A 116 0.16 5.32 -4.73
C ALA A 116 -0.87 6.20 -5.43
N ARG A 117 -2.02 6.40 -4.78
CA ARG A 117 -2.99 7.44 -5.16
C ARG A 117 -2.99 8.50 -4.07
N ILE A 118 -2.69 9.74 -4.43
CA ILE A 118 -2.53 10.83 -3.44
C ILE A 118 -3.78 11.69 -3.29
N GLY A 119 -4.68 11.69 -4.28
CA GLY A 119 -5.95 12.39 -4.27
C GLY A 119 -6.51 12.51 -5.68
N GLY A 120 -7.84 12.68 -5.82
CA GLY A 120 -8.47 12.88 -7.14
C GLY A 120 -8.07 11.81 -8.16
N ASP A 121 -7.49 12.25 -9.26
CA ASP A 121 -6.93 11.49 -10.38
C ASP A 121 -5.39 11.39 -10.36
N GLU A 122 -4.76 11.82 -9.27
CA GLU A 122 -3.30 11.87 -9.14
C GLU A 122 -2.73 10.56 -8.58
N PHE A 123 -1.81 9.96 -9.34
CA PHE A 123 -1.05 8.78 -8.99
C PHE A 123 0.44 9.09 -8.92
N VAL A 124 1.14 8.42 -8.01
CA VAL A 124 2.60 8.48 -7.90
C VAL A 124 3.16 7.07 -7.97
N ILE A 125 4.18 6.89 -8.79
CA ILE A 125 4.87 5.61 -8.96
C ILE A 125 6.31 5.78 -8.50
N ILE A 126 6.79 4.85 -7.66
CA ILE A 126 8.20 4.74 -7.29
C ILE A 126 8.76 3.51 -8.00
N LEU A 127 9.82 3.72 -8.78
CA LEU A 127 10.59 2.66 -9.43
C LEU A 127 11.94 2.55 -8.73
N PRO A 128 12.17 1.53 -7.88
CA PRO A 128 13.47 1.32 -7.27
C PRO A 128 14.49 0.75 -8.27
N ASP A 129 15.76 0.78 -7.88
CA ASP A 129 16.86 0.10 -8.58
C ASP A 129 16.99 0.47 -10.08
N ILE A 130 16.86 1.76 -10.38
CA ILE A 130 17.03 2.24 -11.75
C ILE A 130 18.52 2.25 -12.10
N HIS A 131 18.93 1.37 -13.01
CA HIS A 131 20.32 1.21 -13.44
C HIS A 131 20.65 1.87 -14.79
N SER A 132 19.64 2.27 -15.57
CA SER A 132 19.82 2.98 -16.84
C SER A 132 18.57 3.73 -17.27
N ASP A 133 18.77 4.81 -18.02
CA ASP A 133 17.66 5.58 -18.62
C ASP A 133 16.84 4.74 -19.61
N VAL A 134 17.45 3.76 -20.27
CA VAL A 134 16.77 2.86 -21.21
C VAL A 134 15.74 2.00 -20.49
N ALA A 135 16.14 1.35 -19.39
CA ALA A 135 15.21 0.55 -18.57
C ALA A 135 14.08 1.39 -17.96
N LEU A 136 14.39 2.63 -17.58
CA LEU A 136 13.38 3.58 -17.12
C LEU A 136 12.37 3.91 -18.22
N LEU A 137 12.84 4.20 -19.44
CA LEU A 137 11.98 4.51 -20.59
C LEU A 137 11.12 3.32 -21.02
N GLU A 138 11.64 2.09 -20.96
CA GLU A 138 10.86 0.87 -21.20
C GLU A 138 9.71 0.75 -20.20
N THR A 139 10.01 0.92 -18.90
CA THR A 139 8.98 0.88 -17.84
C THR A 139 7.93 1.98 -18.01
N VAL A 140 8.36 3.19 -18.41
CA VAL A 140 7.44 4.30 -18.74
C VAL A 140 6.55 3.94 -19.91
N GLY A 141 7.10 3.31 -20.95
CA GLY A 141 6.34 2.82 -22.10
C GLY A 141 5.27 1.80 -21.69
N ASP A 142 5.62 0.87 -20.81
CA ASP A 142 4.71 -0.12 -20.26
C ASP A 142 3.57 0.56 -19.46
N ILE A 143 3.89 1.52 -18.59
CA ILE A 143 2.89 2.31 -17.85
C ILE A 143 1.94 3.04 -18.81
N LEU A 144 2.46 3.67 -19.86
CA LEU A 144 1.64 4.39 -20.84
C LEU A 144 0.74 3.46 -21.66
N SER A 145 1.16 2.20 -21.87
CA SER A 145 0.36 1.20 -22.59
C SER A 145 -0.97 0.88 -21.88
N VAL A 146 -1.04 1.07 -20.55
CA VAL A 146 -2.26 0.88 -19.75
C VAL A 146 -3.41 1.76 -20.22
N PHE A 147 -3.10 2.95 -20.74
CA PHE A 147 -4.09 3.93 -21.22
C PHE A 147 -4.55 3.65 -22.65
N GLN A 148 -3.90 2.73 -23.37
CA GLN A 148 -4.26 2.35 -24.73
C GLN A 148 -5.31 1.22 -24.77
N GLN A 149 -5.57 0.58 -23.63
CA GLN A 149 -6.57 -0.48 -23.51
C GLN A 149 -7.90 0.08 -22.99
N PRO A 150 -9.05 -0.19 -23.66
CA PRO A 150 -10.37 0.22 -23.16
C PRO A 150 -10.70 -0.44 -21.81
#